data_AF-A0A946SLN3-F1
#
_entry.id   AF-A0A946SLN3-F1
#
_cell.length_a   1.000
_cell.length_b   1.000
_cell.length_c   1.000
_cell.angle_alpha   90.00
_cell.angle_beta   90.00
_cell.angle_gamma   90.00
#
_symmetry.space_group_name_H-M   'P 1'
#
loop_
_entity.id
_entity.type
_entity.pdbx_description
1 polymer ?
#
loop_
_entity_poly.entity_id
_entity_poly.type
_entity_poly.pdbx_seq_one_letter_code
_entity_poly.pdbx_strand_id
1 'polypeptide(L)' 'MPYQYKREQLTSDEADRLVNGAKSFEEKLVLLALLDTGLHFEAKPCGKQ' A
#
# COMPACT_ATOMS: atom_id res chain seq x y z
N MET A 1 -25.49 10.54 -5.68
CA MET A 1 -24.13 11.03 -5.96
C MET A 1 -23.18 9.88 -5.69
N PRO A 2 -22.43 9.36 -6.67
CA PRO A 2 -21.49 8.27 -6.41
C PRO A 2 -20.36 8.79 -5.52
N TYR A 3 -20.17 8.17 -4.37
CA TYR A 3 -19.08 8.51 -3.45
C TYR A 3 -17.76 8.11 -4.12
N GLN A 4 -17.10 9.06 -4.78
CA GLN A 4 -15.80 8.83 -5.39
C GLN A 4 -14.74 8.97 -4.30
N TYR A 5 -14.34 7.84 -3.73
CA TYR A 5 -13.22 7.79 -2.80
C TYR A 5 -11.95 8.24 -3.52
N LYS A 6 -11.50 9.46 -3.24
CA LYS A 6 -10.19 9.91 -3.67
C LYS A 6 -9.15 9.21 -2.81
N ARG A 7 -8.23 8.49 -3.45
CA ARG A 7 -7.04 7.98 -2.76
C ARG A 7 -6.17 9.18 -2.43
N GLU A 8 -6.07 9.51 -1.15
CA GLU A 8 -5.09 10.48 -0.66
C GLU A 8 -3.71 9.82 -0.60
N GLN A 9 -2.67 10.62 -0.79
CA GLN A 9 -1.30 10.13 -0.67
C GLN A 9 -1.03 9.76 0.79
N LEU A 10 -0.31 8.65 0.99
CA LEU A 10 0.15 8.29 2.33
C LEU A 10 1.11 9.36 2.84
N THR A 11 0.95 9.76 4.09
CA THR A 11 1.95 10.57 4.79
C THR A 11 3.15 9.72 5.18
N SER A 12 4.29 10.36 5.49
CA SER A 12 5.51 9.65 5.90
C SER A 12 5.31 8.84 7.20
N ASP A 13 4.57 9.37 8.18
CA ASP A 13 4.26 8.66 9.43
C ASP A 13 3.37 7.43 9.18
N GLU A 14 2.41 7.52 8.27
CA GLU A 14 1.58 6.39 7.89
C GLU A 14 2.37 5.31 7.15
N ALA A 15 3.29 5.72 6.27
CA ALA A 15 4.19 4.81 5.57
C ALA A 15 5.11 4.06 6.56
N ASP A 16 5.68 4.76 7.53
CA ASP A 16 6.52 4.14 8.57
C ASP A 16 5.72 3.17 9.44
N ARG A 17 4.48 3.50 9.81
CA ARG A 17 3.60 2.59 10.54
C ARG A 17 3.25 1.36 9.73
N LEU A 18 3.03 1.51 8.42
CA LEU A 18 2.75 0.40 7.51
C LEU A 18 3.92 -0.58 7.45
N VAL A 19 5.14 -0.07 7.24
CA VAL A 19 6.36 -0.89 7.20
C VAL A 19 6.60 -1.54 8.55
N ASN A 20 6.42 -0.83 9.66
CA ASN A 20 6.66 -1.39 10.99
C ASN A 20 5.60 -2.43 11.41
N GLY A 21 4.39 -2.35 10.87
CA GLY A 21 3.31 -3.32 11.10
C GLY A 21 3.49 -4.66 10.37
N ALA A 22 4.37 -4.74 9.37
CA ALA A 22 4.68 -5.98 8.67
C ALA A 22 5.40 -6.99 9.57
N LYS A 23 5.03 -8.27 9.43
CA LYS A 23 5.49 -9.34 10.34
C LYS A 23 6.81 -9.94 9.87
N SER A 24 7.00 -10.06 8.57
CA SER A 24 8.22 -10.62 8.00
C SER A 24 9.14 -9.52 7.48
N PHE A 25 10.43 -9.82 7.44
CA PHE A 25 11.42 -8.92 6.85
C PHE A 25 11.20 -8.77 5.32
N GLU A 26 10.74 -9.84 4.66
CA GLU A 26 10.39 -9.82 3.24
C GLU A 26 9.23 -8.86 2.96
N GLU A 27 8.17 -8.86 3.78
CA GLU A 27 7.06 -7.92 3.66
C GLU A 27 7.54 -6.47 3.82
N LYS A 28 8.43 -6.22 4.79
CA LYS A 28 9.02 -4.88 4.99
C LYS A 28 9.81 -4.42 3.77
N LEU A 29 10.61 -5.30 3.18
CA LEU A 29 11.38 -5.00 1.97
C LEU A 29 10.48 -4.68 0.79
N VAL A 30 9.41 -5.45 0.59
CA VAL A 30 8.44 -5.19 -0.49
C VAL A 30 7.73 -3.85 -0.26
N LEU A 31 7.29 -3.56 0.97
CA LEU A 31 6.64 -2.29 1.29
C LEU A 31 7.57 -1.09 1.07
N LEU A 32 8.82 -1.17 1.55
CA LEU A 32 9.81 -0.12 1.33
C LEU A 32 10.09 0.10 -0.15
N ALA A 33 10.28 -0.98 -0.91
CA ALA A 33 10.50 -0.89 -2.36
C ALA A 33 9.31 -0.25 -3.08
N LEU A 34 8.07 -0.60 -2.72
CA LEU A 34 6.86 -0.02 -3.31
C LEU A 34 6.71 1.47 -2.97
N LEU A 35 7.01 1.86 -1.73
CA LEU A 35 6.92 3.25 -1.26
C LEU A 35 7.99 4.13 -1.91
N ASP A 36 9.22 3.63 -2.06
CA ASP A 36 10.36 4.40 -2.61
C ASP A 36 10.26 4.58 -4.13
N THR A 37 9.78 3.58 -4.85
CA THR A 37 9.70 3.60 -6.32
C THR A 37 8.37 4.15 -6.85
N GLY A 38 7.33 4.24 -6.01
CA GLY A 38 5.98 4.60 -6.44
C GLY A 38 5.38 3.59 -7.43
N LEU A 39 5.87 2.35 -7.44
CA LEU A 39 5.39 1.31 -8.34
C LEU A 39 3.91 1.03 -8.07
N HIS A 40 3.09 1.19 -9.11
CA HIS A 40 1.66 0.92 -9.03
C HIS A 40 1.47 -0.61 -9.03
N PHE A 41 1.06 -1.17 -7.89
CA PHE A 41 0.63 -2.56 -7.84
C PHE A 41 -0.81 -2.65 -8.34
N GLU A 42 -1.02 -3.19 -9.54
CA GLU A 42 -2.36 -3.53 -10.01
C GLU A 42 -2.84 -4.81 -9.31
N ALA A 43 -3.29 -4.67 -8.07
CA ALA A 43 -4.06 -5.71 -7.41
C ALA A 43 -5.44 -5.77 -8.07
N LYS A 44 -5.62 -6.67 -9.04
CA LYS A 44 -6.94 -7.01 -9.54
C LYS A 44 -7.74 -7.59 -8.36
N PRO A 45 -8.88 -7.01 -7.97
CA PRO A 45 -9.72 -7.62 -6.96
C PRO A 45 -10.17 -8.97 -7.51
N CYS A 46 -9.68 -10.06 -6.90
CA CYS A 46 -10.13 -11.40 -7.21
C CYS A 46 -11.56 -11.51 -6.66
N GLY A 47 -12.54 -11.15 -7.49
CA GLY A 47 -13.95 -11.32 -7.19
C GLY A 47 -14.24 -12.80 -6.99
N LYS A 48 -14.86 -13.15 -5.86
CA LYS A 48 -15.50 -14.45 -5.66
C LYS A 48 -16.50 -14.66 -6.82
N GLN A 49 -16.36 -15.81 -7.49
CA GLN A 49 -17.38 -16.33 -8.40
C GLN A 49 -18.70 -16.53 -7.65
#